data_AF-A0A523E844-F1
#
_entry.id   AF-A0A523E844-F1
#
_cell.length_a   1.000
_cell.length_b   1.000
_cell.length_c   1.000
_cell.angle_alpha   90.00
_cell.angle_beta   90.00
_cell.angle_gamma   90.00
#
_symmetry.space_group_name_H-M   'P 1'
#
loop_
_entity.id
_entity.type
_entity.pdbx_description
1 polymer ?
#
loop_
_entity_poly.entity_id
_entity_poly.type
_entity_poly.pdbx_seq_one_letter_code
_entity_poly.pdbx_strand_id
1 'polypeptide(L)'
;MDVYFVVNIDSDPDPDDTPRDDDAVMEKYRIMKSIVAERVDGKGTICVQTSPMYRDRFFEPLFLDFWRGWVKDGGDLTLHPEEDLYSTPETRLASGSYYSDTAHMEAVIRPKVELMNTEGLPFAAYKGGYQGLTMDIVRILEAVRIPIDVTCAPGIDWPEKLAAWGDAPTSAYYMSPDTRSQAAMPGASSPVFEIPFGWDGESSDTSRRLLNQHYLVNEFSSYEALCRVWDCIVERAESLGEPQIVSFLCHTYAMKADKLRRQCGDILSYMTRAGGTPVTVTEAKNIYDRSH
;
A
#
# COMPACT_ATOMS: atom_id res chain seq x y z
N MET A 1 -3.83 21.05 12.60
CA MET A 1 -3.53 20.95 11.16
C MET A 1 -4.24 19.72 10.63
N ASP A 2 -4.53 19.65 9.34
CA ASP A 2 -5.27 18.51 8.77
C ASP A 2 -4.38 17.26 8.66
N VAL A 3 -4.95 16.10 8.99
CA VAL A 3 -4.30 14.80 8.79
C VAL A 3 -5.21 13.93 7.93
N TYR A 4 -4.69 13.47 6.81
CA TYR A 4 -5.37 12.59 5.87
C TYR A 4 -4.75 11.20 5.91
N PHE A 5 -5.57 10.16 5.82
CA PHE A 5 -5.07 8.80 5.79
C PHE A 5 -5.73 7.95 4.71
N VAL A 6 -4.91 7.12 4.06
CA VAL A 6 -5.34 6.10 3.11
C VAL A 6 -5.36 4.75 3.82
N VAL A 7 -6.48 4.03 3.74
CA VAL A 7 -6.51 2.60 4.10
C VAL A 7 -5.92 1.81 2.93
N ASN A 8 -4.69 1.32 3.08
CA ASN A 8 -3.98 0.50 2.10
C ASN A 8 -4.19 -0.97 2.44
N ILE A 9 -4.96 -1.67 1.61
CA ILE A 9 -5.37 -3.05 1.86
C ILE A 9 -4.59 -3.96 0.95
N ASP A 10 -3.81 -4.84 1.55
CA ASP A 10 -3.17 -5.92 0.83
C ASP A 10 -4.13 -7.12 0.70
N SER A 11 -4.40 -7.53 -0.54
CA SER A 11 -5.40 -8.55 -0.86
C SER A 11 -4.85 -9.98 -0.77
N ASP A 12 -3.99 -10.22 0.22
CA ASP A 12 -3.28 -11.48 0.44
C ASP A 12 -4.22 -12.67 0.65
N PRO A 13 -4.03 -13.78 -0.10
CA PRO A 13 -4.80 -15.01 0.11
C PRO A 13 -4.41 -15.79 1.37
N ASP A 14 -3.26 -15.50 2.01
CA ASP A 14 -2.55 -16.27 3.05
C ASP A 14 -1.56 -17.31 2.47
N PRO A 15 -0.26 -17.28 2.82
CA PRO A 15 0.73 -18.25 2.34
C PRO A 15 0.61 -19.64 2.96
N ASP A 16 0.06 -19.76 4.18
CA ASP A 16 0.01 -21.03 4.91
C ASP A 16 -1.24 -21.87 4.55
N ASP A 17 -2.29 -21.22 4.02
CA ASP A 17 -3.63 -21.80 3.84
C ASP A 17 -4.11 -21.90 2.37
N THR A 18 -3.24 -21.68 1.37
CA THR A 18 -3.70 -21.61 -0.04
C THR A 18 -2.69 -22.24 -1.03
N PRO A 19 -3.13 -22.84 -2.18
CA PRO A 19 -4.38 -22.44 -2.82
C PRO A 19 -5.31 -23.46 -3.47
N ARG A 20 -6.62 -23.18 -3.32
CA ARG A 20 -7.67 -23.32 -4.36
C ARG A 20 -9.05 -22.76 -4.01
N ASP A 21 -9.34 -22.43 -2.76
CA ASP A 21 -10.71 -22.01 -2.39
C ASP A 21 -10.95 -20.52 -2.62
N ASP A 22 -11.63 -20.18 -3.73
CA ASP A 22 -12.06 -18.82 -4.04
C ASP A 22 -13.09 -18.28 -3.04
N ASP A 23 -13.95 -19.14 -2.46
CA ASP A 23 -14.98 -18.69 -1.52
C ASP A 23 -14.36 -18.20 -0.22
N ALA A 24 -13.32 -18.88 0.27
CA ALA A 24 -12.57 -18.46 1.45
C ALA A 24 -11.84 -17.11 1.26
N VAL A 25 -11.25 -16.88 0.08
CA VAL A 25 -10.62 -15.59 -0.25
C VAL A 25 -11.69 -14.49 -0.33
N MET A 26 -12.80 -14.77 -1.02
CA MET A 26 -13.89 -13.81 -1.15
C MET A 26 -14.58 -13.48 0.17
N GLU A 27 -14.68 -14.43 1.09
CA GLU A 27 -15.16 -14.18 2.45
C GLU A 27 -14.30 -13.09 3.13
N LYS A 28 -12.97 -13.24 3.09
CA LYS A 28 -12.01 -12.26 3.62
C LYS A 28 -12.19 -10.88 2.98
N TYR A 29 -12.34 -10.85 1.65
CA TYR A 29 -12.54 -9.60 0.88
C TYR A 29 -13.85 -8.89 1.25
N ARG A 30 -14.94 -9.66 1.42
CA ARG A 30 -16.24 -9.10 1.84
C ARG A 30 -16.20 -8.55 3.26
N ILE A 31 -15.51 -9.23 4.19
CA ILE A 31 -15.31 -8.72 5.55
C ILE A 31 -14.56 -7.39 5.52
N MET A 32 -13.43 -7.33 4.80
CA MET A 32 -12.65 -6.10 4.68
C MET A 32 -13.48 -4.97 4.08
N LYS A 33 -14.20 -5.25 2.98
CA LYS A 33 -15.07 -4.27 2.33
C LYS A 33 -16.14 -3.71 3.29
N SER A 34 -16.75 -4.56 4.13
CA SER A 34 -17.71 -4.11 5.14
C SER A 34 -17.08 -3.16 6.15
N ILE A 35 -15.87 -3.47 6.64
CA ILE A 35 -15.15 -2.62 7.60
C ILE A 35 -14.86 -1.26 6.97
N VAL A 36 -14.35 -1.23 5.74
CA VAL A 36 -14.01 0.02 5.05
C VAL A 36 -15.28 0.85 4.79
N ALA A 37 -16.36 0.22 4.32
CA ALA A 37 -17.64 0.90 4.13
C ALA A 37 -18.18 1.52 5.43
N GLU A 38 -18.15 0.77 6.53
CA GLU A 38 -18.69 1.22 7.82
C GLU A 38 -17.83 2.29 8.51
N ARG A 39 -16.51 2.20 8.39
CA ARG A 39 -15.58 3.00 9.21
C ARG A 39 -15.00 4.20 8.49
N VAL A 40 -14.91 4.13 7.17
CA VAL A 40 -14.26 5.16 6.35
C VAL A 40 -15.03 5.46 5.06
N ASP A 41 -16.34 5.13 5.03
CA ASP A 41 -17.25 5.46 3.92
C ASP A 41 -16.77 4.92 2.56
N GLY A 42 -16.21 3.70 2.56
CA GLY A 42 -15.72 3.05 1.35
C GLY A 42 -14.37 3.56 0.86
N LYS A 43 -13.79 4.57 1.53
CA LYS A 43 -12.53 5.18 1.12
C LYS A 43 -11.33 4.33 1.50
N GLY A 44 -10.57 3.95 0.48
CA GLY A 44 -9.31 3.23 0.63
C GLY A 44 -8.79 2.79 -0.72
N THR A 45 -7.71 2.02 -0.71
CA THR A 45 -7.23 1.31 -1.88
C THR A 45 -7.07 -0.18 -1.55
N ILE A 46 -7.42 -1.03 -2.51
CA ILE A 46 -7.20 -2.47 -2.40
C ILE A 46 -6.23 -2.94 -3.48
N CYS A 47 -5.25 -3.71 -3.04
CA CYS A 47 -4.25 -4.30 -3.90
C CYS A 47 -4.87 -5.39 -4.78
N VAL A 48 -4.36 -5.54 -6.00
CA VAL A 48 -4.61 -6.69 -6.87
C VAL A 48 -3.27 -7.34 -7.14
N GLN A 49 -3.10 -8.56 -6.65
CA GLN A 49 -1.80 -9.22 -6.65
C GLN A 49 -1.45 -9.88 -7.97
N THR A 50 -0.16 -9.83 -8.33
CA THR A 50 0.38 -10.50 -9.53
C THR A 50 1.39 -11.58 -9.24
N SER A 51 1.52 -11.99 -7.97
CA SER A 51 2.49 -12.99 -7.53
C SER A 51 2.53 -14.24 -8.41
N PRO A 52 3.69 -14.92 -8.54
CA PRO A 52 3.84 -16.09 -9.40
C PRO A 52 2.76 -17.16 -9.21
N MET A 53 2.33 -17.43 -7.98
CA MET A 53 1.25 -18.39 -7.68
C MET A 53 -0.15 -17.95 -8.10
N TYR A 54 -0.39 -16.64 -8.27
CA TYR A 54 -1.73 -16.04 -8.44
C TYR A 54 -1.83 -15.10 -9.64
N ARG A 55 -0.81 -15.05 -10.49
CA ARG A 55 -0.58 -14.01 -11.49
C ARG A 55 -1.80 -13.63 -12.33
N ASP A 56 -2.59 -14.63 -12.72
CA ASP A 56 -3.79 -14.45 -13.53
C ASP A 56 -5.09 -14.54 -12.73
N ARG A 57 -5.10 -15.28 -11.62
CA ARG A 57 -6.30 -15.61 -10.83
C ARG A 57 -7.13 -14.38 -10.46
N PHE A 58 -6.49 -13.32 -9.96
CA PHE A 58 -7.20 -12.12 -9.50
C PHE A 58 -7.64 -11.18 -10.62
N PHE A 59 -7.37 -11.53 -11.87
CA PHE A 59 -7.76 -10.80 -13.07
C PHE A 59 -8.85 -11.52 -13.87
N GLU A 60 -9.45 -12.57 -13.30
CA GLU A 60 -10.52 -13.35 -13.90
C GLU A 60 -11.82 -13.20 -13.09
N PRO A 61 -13.00 -13.49 -13.68
CA PRO A 61 -14.20 -13.74 -12.88
C PRO A 61 -13.91 -14.83 -11.87
N LEU A 62 -14.26 -14.69 -10.59
CA LEU A 62 -15.20 -13.76 -9.95
C LEU A 62 -14.55 -12.49 -9.36
N PHE A 63 -13.22 -12.37 -9.38
CA PHE A 63 -12.50 -11.27 -8.74
C PHE A 63 -12.73 -9.94 -9.45
N LEU A 64 -12.81 -9.95 -10.79
CA LEU A 64 -13.17 -8.76 -11.57
C LEU A 64 -14.50 -8.14 -11.11
N ASP A 65 -15.50 -8.96 -10.78
CA ASP A 65 -16.79 -8.45 -10.30
C ASP A 65 -16.68 -7.80 -8.92
N PHE A 66 -15.81 -8.35 -8.06
CA PHE A 66 -15.51 -7.74 -6.77
C PHE A 66 -14.80 -6.39 -6.95
N TRP A 67 -13.80 -6.29 -7.83
CA TRP A 67 -13.09 -5.04 -8.12
C TRP A 67 -14.03 -3.96 -8.68
N ARG A 68 -14.94 -4.32 -9.59
CA ARG A 68 -16.00 -3.41 -10.06
C ARG A 68 -16.86 -2.91 -8.92
N GLY A 69 -17.25 -3.82 -8.02
CA GLY A 69 -18.01 -3.47 -6.82
C GLY A 69 -17.24 -2.55 -5.87
N TRP A 70 -15.93 -2.75 -5.72
CA TRP A 70 -15.06 -1.89 -4.91
C TRP A 70 -14.96 -0.47 -5.47
N VAL A 71 -14.64 -0.35 -6.77
CA VAL A 71 -14.51 0.95 -7.45
C VAL A 71 -15.84 1.71 -7.47
N LYS A 72 -16.96 1.00 -7.69
CA LYS A 72 -18.30 1.59 -7.66
C LYS A 72 -18.63 2.23 -6.30
N ASP A 73 -18.11 1.67 -5.21
CA ASP A 73 -18.31 2.17 -3.86
C ASP A 73 -17.31 3.27 -3.49
N GLY A 74 -16.50 3.75 -4.44
CA GLY A 74 -15.61 4.89 -4.29
C GLY A 74 -14.16 4.53 -3.91
N GLY A 75 -13.81 3.25 -3.85
CA GLY A 75 -12.44 2.82 -3.56
C GLY A 75 -11.52 2.82 -4.80
N ASP A 76 -10.21 2.91 -4.57
CA ASP A 76 -9.20 2.82 -5.63
C ASP A 76 -8.61 1.40 -5.73
N LEU A 77 -8.04 1.05 -6.89
CA LEU A 77 -7.27 -0.18 -7.07
C LEU A 77 -5.77 0.12 -7.10
N THR A 78 -5.00 -0.72 -6.41
CA THR A 78 -3.53 -0.68 -6.40
C THR A 78 -2.97 -1.94 -7.07
N LEU A 79 -2.02 -1.80 -8.00
CA LEU A 79 -1.27 -2.95 -8.51
C LEU A 79 -0.26 -3.40 -7.47
N HIS A 80 -0.23 -4.69 -7.14
CA HIS A 80 0.66 -5.20 -6.11
C HIS A 80 1.44 -6.45 -6.56
N PRO A 81 2.60 -6.28 -7.20
CA PRO A 81 3.49 -7.40 -7.40
C PRO A 81 4.04 -7.85 -6.05
N GLU A 82 3.96 -9.14 -5.75
CA GLU A 82 4.56 -9.74 -4.56
C GLU A 82 5.32 -10.99 -5.05
N GLU A 83 6.40 -10.72 -5.77
CA GLU A 83 7.12 -11.72 -6.56
C GLU A 83 8.02 -12.64 -5.71
N ASP A 84 8.42 -12.19 -4.52
CA ASP A 84 9.37 -12.93 -3.69
C ASP A 84 8.67 -13.90 -2.71
N LEU A 85 7.56 -13.47 -2.07
CA LEU A 85 6.88 -14.26 -1.04
C LEU A 85 6.16 -15.48 -1.63
N TYR A 86 5.29 -15.25 -2.61
CA TYR A 86 4.41 -16.26 -3.20
C TYR A 86 5.04 -16.88 -4.46
N SER A 87 6.24 -17.41 -4.30
CA SER A 87 7.01 -18.09 -5.34
C SER A 87 6.95 -19.61 -5.19
N THR A 88 6.80 -20.34 -6.29
CA THR A 88 6.99 -21.80 -6.31
C THR A 88 8.50 -22.11 -6.34
N PRO A 89 8.93 -23.34 -6.00
CA PRO A 89 10.33 -23.73 -6.16
C PRO A 89 10.90 -23.47 -7.56
N GLU A 90 10.08 -23.59 -8.60
CA GLU A 90 10.44 -23.35 -10.00
C GLU A 90 10.53 -21.86 -10.35
N THR A 91 9.74 -21.00 -9.69
CA THR A 91 9.69 -19.56 -9.93
C THR A 91 10.41 -18.76 -8.85
N ARG A 92 11.21 -19.41 -7.98
CA ARG A 92 11.98 -18.72 -6.95
C ARG A 92 13.37 -18.43 -7.48
N LEU A 93 13.84 -17.20 -7.30
CA LEU A 93 15.23 -16.88 -7.61
C LEU A 93 16.18 -17.66 -6.68
N ALA A 94 17.26 -18.18 -7.26
CA ALA A 94 18.32 -18.86 -6.50
C ALA A 94 19.04 -17.88 -5.54
N SER A 95 19.10 -16.60 -5.90
CA SER A 95 19.57 -15.50 -5.05
C SER A 95 18.95 -14.18 -5.49
N GLY A 96 18.68 -13.29 -4.54
CA GLY A 96 18.19 -11.94 -4.80
C GLY A 96 16.66 -11.81 -4.80
N SER A 97 16.18 -10.74 -5.43
CA SER A 97 14.79 -10.32 -5.46
C SER A 97 14.39 -9.97 -6.90
N TYR A 98 13.18 -10.33 -7.31
CA TYR A 98 12.68 -10.03 -8.67
C TYR A 98 12.59 -8.53 -8.95
N TYR A 99 12.58 -7.71 -7.90
CA TYR A 99 12.65 -6.25 -7.98
C TYR A 99 13.95 -5.72 -8.61
N SER A 100 15.01 -6.55 -8.66
CA SER A 100 16.25 -6.22 -9.38
C SER A 100 16.18 -6.50 -10.89
N ASP A 101 15.19 -7.28 -11.34
CA ASP A 101 15.01 -7.65 -12.74
C ASP A 101 13.95 -6.76 -13.39
N THR A 102 14.40 -5.63 -13.94
CA THR A 102 13.53 -4.65 -14.59
C THR A 102 12.71 -5.24 -15.73
N ALA A 103 13.28 -6.15 -16.52
CA ALA A 103 12.56 -6.77 -17.64
C ALA A 103 11.45 -7.70 -17.15
N HIS A 104 11.72 -8.48 -16.08
CA HIS A 104 10.68 -9.28 -15.43
C HIS A 104 9.58 -8.41 -14.83
N MET A 105 9.93 -7.37 -14.08
CA MET A 105 8.94 -6.47 -13.47
C MET A 105 8.09 -5.78 -14.53
N GLU A 106 8.67 -5.34 -15.66
CA GLU A 106 7.91 -4.78 -16.77
C GLU A 106 6.94 -5.80 -17.38
N ALA A 107 7.39 -7.03 -17.58
CA ALA A 107 6.57 -8.12 -18.12
C ALA A 107 5.43 -8.54 -17.17
N VAL A 108 5.57 -8.31 -15.86
CA VAL A 108 4.50 -8.51 -14.87
C VAL A 108 3.54 -7.33 -14.86
N ILE A 109 4.06 -6.10 -14.85
CA ILE A 109 3.27 -4.87 -14.67
C ILE A 109 2.45 -4.55 -15.93
N ARG A 110 3.11 -4.43 -17.09
CA ARG A 110 2.52 -3.86 -18.31
C ARG A 110 1.27 -4.63 -18.78
N PRO A 111 1.28 -5.97 -18.93
CA PRO A 111 0.11 -6.70 -19.40
C PRO A 111 -1.09 -6.58 -18.45
N LYS A 112 -0.84 -6.46 -17.14
CA LYS A 112 -1.89 -6.37 -16.12
C LYS A 112 -2.54 -5.00 -16.09
N VAL A 113 -1.75 -3.95 -16.30
CA VAL A 113 -2.29 -2.60 -16.49
C VAL A 113 -3.13 -2.53 -17.78
N GLU A 114 -2.65 -3.09 -18.88
CA GLU A 114 -3.39 -3.12 -20.15
C GLU A 114 -4.72 -3.88 -20.04
N LEU A 115 -4.71 -5.04 -19.38
CA LEU A 115 -5.90 -5.83 -19.11
C LEU A 115 -6.92 -5.05 -18.28
N MET A 116 -6.49 -4.51 -17.13
CA MET A 116 -7.38 -3.79 -16.22
C MET A 116 -7.92 -2.50 -16.83
N ASN A 117 -7.15 -1.81 -17.66
CA ASN A 117 -7.64 -0.69 -18.46
C ASN A 117 -8.73 -1.11 -19.46
N THR A 118 -8.58 -2.27 -20.11
CA THR A 118 -9.58 -2.83 -21.03
C THR A 118 -10.88 -3.18 -20.29
N GLU A 119 -10.77 -3.64 -19.05
CA GLU A 119 -11.90 -3.94 -18.16
C GLU A 119 -12.55 -2.69 -17.53
N GLY A 120 -12.03 -1.48 -17.80
CA GLY A 120 -12.52 -0.24 -17.21
C GLY A 120 -12.20 -0.10 -15.72
N LEU A 121 -11.15 -0.78 -15.25
CA LEU A 121 -10.70 -0.85 -13.86
C LEU A 121 -9.24 -0.39 -13.73
N PRO A 122 -8.88 0.84 -14.14
CA PRO A 122 -7.50 1.29 -14.11
C PRO A 122 -6.92 1.25 -12.68
N PHE A 123 -5.65 0.91 -12.57
CA PHE A 123 -4.91 1.04 -11.31
C PHE A 123 -4.60 2.51 -11.04
N ALA A 124 -4.95 2.99 -9.83
CA ALA A 124 -4.64 4.34 -9.37
C ALA A 124 -3.23 4.42 -8.76
N ALA A 125 -2.76 3.31 -8.16
CA ALA A 125 -1.48 3.27 -7.46
C ALA A 125 -0.74 1.94 -7.65
N TYR A 126 0.50 1.92 -7.17
CA TYR A 126 1.38 0.75 -7.07
C TYR A 126 1.79 0.50 -5.62
N LYS A 127 1.93 -0.78 -5.24
CA LYS A 127 2.54 -1.22 -3.99
C LYS A 127 3.57 -2.30 -4.27
N GLY A 128 4.81 -2.07 -3.89
CA GLY A 128 5.84 -3.09 -3.87
C GLY A 128 5.72 -4.04 -2.68
N GLY A 129 5.82 -5.33 -2.96
CA GLY A 129 6.06 -6.37 -1.97
C GLY A 129 7.34 -6.18 -1.18
N TYR A 130 7.27 -6.46 0.12
CA TYR A 130 8.32 -6.15 1.10
C TYR A 130 8.92 -4.75 0.95
N GLN A 131 8.10 -3.76 0.59
CA GLN A 131 8.53 -2.36 0.40
C GLN A 131 9.57 -2.20 -0.73
N GLY A 132 9.66 -3.18 -1.64
CA GLY A 132 10.58 -3.18 -2.77
C GLY A 132 10.15 -2.19 -3.85
N LEU A 133 11.03 -1.22 -4.16
CA LEU A 133 10.86 -0.31 -5.28
C LEU A 133 12.23 0.13 -5.79
N THR A 134 12.39 0.22 -7.10
CA THR A 134 13.59 0.75 -7.75
C THR A 134 13.23 1.88 -8.68
N MET A 135 14.18 2.75 -9.03
CA MET A 135 13.90 3.83 -10.00
C MET A 135 13.60 3.28 -11.40
N ASP A 136 14.03 2.07 -11.73
CA ASP A 136 13.65 1.42 -12.98
C ASP A 136 12.17 1.01 -12.96
N ILE A 137 11.67 0.51 -11.82
CA ILE A 137 10.23 0.25 -11.65
C ILE A 137 9.44 1.56 -11.73
N VAL A 138 9.91 2.65 -11.10
CA VAL A 138 9.26 3.97 -11.19
C VAL A 138 9.09 4.40 -12.66
N ARG A 139 10.13 4.22 -13.51
CA ARG A 139 10.04 4.50 -14.96
C ARG A 139 9.03 3.60 -15.68
N ILE A 140 8.87 2.35 -15.25
CA ILE A 140 7.83 1.47 -15.77
C ILE A 140 6.44 2.03 -15.40
N LEU A 141 6.23 2.42 -14.13
CA LEU A 141 4.97 3.00 -13.65
C LEU A 141 4.57 4.24 -14.46
N GLU A 142 5.53 5.11 -14.75
CA GLU A 142 5.35 6.27 -15.63
C GLU A 142 4.90 5.88 -17.03
N ALA A 143 5.59 4.92 -17.64
CA ALA A 143 5.29 4.46 -18.99
C ALA A 143 3.90 3.82 -19.09
N VAL A 144 3.41 3.18 -18.02
CA VAL A 144 2.07 2.58 -17.94
C VAL A 144 1.03 3.50 -17.28
N ARG A 145 1.42 4.72 -16.90
CA ARG A 145 0.58 5.77 -16.32
C ARG A 145 -0.06 5.40 -14.97
N ILE A 146 0.69 4.74 -14.09
CA ILE A 146 0.34 4.64 -12.67
C ILE A 146 1.02 5.81 -11.93
N PRO A 147 0.26 6.81 -11.45
CA PRO A 147 0.83 8.06 -10.95
C PRO A 147 1.14 8.07 -9.45
N ILE A 148 0.76 7.03 -8.70
CA ILE A 148 0.86 7.00 -7.24
C ILE A 148 1.59 5.73 -6.80
N ASP A 149 2.42 5.86 -5.77
CA ASP A 149 3.08 4.77 -5.07
C ASP A 149 2.70 4.79 -3.58
N VAL A 150 2.47 3.62 -3.00
CA VAL A 150 2.15 3.42 -1.57
C VAL A 150 3.06 2.37 -0.93
N THR A 151 4.29 2.26 -1.42
CA THR A 151 5.30 1.28 -1.02
C THR A 151 6.16 1.80 0.12
N CYS A 152 6.34 3.11 0.23
CA CYS A 152 7.30 3.72 1.14
C CYS A 152 7.01 3.39 2.62
N ALA A 153 8.05 2.89 3.29
CA ALA A 153 8.08 2.73 4.73
C ALA A 153 9.25 3.55 5.30
N PRO A 154 9.02 4.81 5.70
CA PRO A 154 10.09 5.70 6.14
C PRO A 154 10.94 5.08 7.26
N GLY A 155 12.27 5.14 7.15
CA GLY A 155 13.19 4.55 8.12
C GLY A 155 13.55 3.07 7.86
N ILE A 156 12.90 2.40 6.90
CA ILE A 156 13.26 1.05 6.46
C ILE A 156 14.43 1.10 5.47
N ASP A 157 15.40 0.22 5.67
CA ASP A 157 16.51 -0.08 4.78
C ASP A 157 16.76 -1.59 4.81
N TRP A 158 16.24 -2.26 3.78
CA TRP A 158 16.33 -3.69 3.56
C TRP A 158 16.91 -3.98 2.17
N PRO A 159 18.25 -3.92 2.02
CA PRO A 159 18.92 -4.07 0.72
C PRO A 159 18.59 -5.38 0.00
N GLU A 160 18.42 -6.48 0.74
CA GLU A 160 18.07 -7.78 0.18
C GLU A 160 16.70 -7.80 -0.51
N LYS A 161 15.80 -6.86 -0.16
CA LYS A 161 14.49 -6.64 -0.79
C LYS A 161 14.43 -5.37 -1.64
N LEU A 162 15.55 -4.69 -1.79
CA LEU A 162 15.65 -3.39 -2.47
C LEU A 162 14.70 -2.33 -1.89
N ALA A 163 14.33 -2.45 -0.62
CA ALA A 163 13.65 -1.40 0.11
C ALA A 163 14.70 -0.45 0.68
N ALA A 164 14.75 0.80 0.23
CA ALA A 164 15.69 1.80 0.75
C ALA A 164 14.95 3.12 0.95
N TRP A 165 14.37 3.25 2.14
CA TRP A 165 13.47 4.32 2.59
C TRP A 165 14.03 5.05 3.82
N GLY A 166 15.32 4.87 4.13
CA GLY A 166 15.95 5.41 5.34
C GLY A 166 15.80 6.92 5.50
N ASP A 167 15.84 7.67 4.39
CA ASP A 167 15.72 9.13 4.36
C ASP A 167 14.35 9.62 3.82
N ALA A 168 13.39 8.71 3.65
CA ALA A 168 12.11 9.07 3.04
C ALA A 168 11.29 10.03 3.93
N PRO A 169 10.61 11.02 3.34
CA PRO A 169 9.66 11.87 4.06
C PRO A 169 8.59 11.07 4.82
N THR A 170 8.13 11.63 5.94
CA THR A 170 7.13 10.99 6.82
C THR A 170 5.68 11.30 6.46
N SER A 171 5.48 12.12 5.42
CA SER A 171 4.21 12.50 4.82
C SER A 171 4.35 12.42 3.30
N ALA A 172 3.23 12.37 2.58
CA ALA A 172 3.22 12.24 1.13
C ALA A 172 4.05 13.31 0.42
N TYR A 173 4.65 12.95 -0.71
CA TYR A 173 5.56 13.79 -1.47
C TYR A 173 5.62 13.34 -2.94
N TYR A 174 6.02 14.25 -3.81
CA TYR A 174 6.43 13.87 -5.16
C TYR A 174 7.85 13.33 -5.16
N MET A 175 8.05 12.13 -5.69
CA MET A 175 9.33 11.42 -5.65
C MET A 175 10.42 12.09 -6.50
N SER A 176 11.65 12.21 -6.00
CA SER A 176 12.76 12.67 -6.84
C SER A 176 13.00 11.72 -8.03
N PRO A 177 13.26 12.24 -9.25
CA PRO A 177 13.52 11.41 -10.43
C PRO A 177 14.79 10.55 -10.32
N ASP A 178 15.66 10.86 -9.37
CA ASP A 178 16.93 10.15 -9.16
C ASP A 178 16.91 9.25 -7.92
N THR A 179 16.03 9.50 -6.94
CA THR A 179 16.08 8.83 -5.63
C THR A 179 14.69 8.72 -5.00
N ARG A 180 14.21 7.48 -4.87
CA ARG A 180 12.86 7.20 -4.34
C ARG A 180 12.59 7.72 -2.93
N SER A 181 13.61 7.75 -2.08
CA SER A 181 13.53 8.17 -0.69
C SER A 181 13.69 9.68 -0.50
N GLN A 182 13.53 10.49 -1.55
CA GLN A 182 13.67 11.94 -1.47
C GLN A 182 12.53 12.64 -2.19
N ALA A 183 12.13 13.79 -1.66
CA ALA A 183 11.20 14.68 -2.35
C ALA A 183 11.86 15.31 -3.58
N ALA A 184 11.06 15.51 -4.62
CA ALA A 184 11.46 16.21 -5.82
C ALA A 184 11.75 17.68 -5.50
N MET A 185 12.83 18.20 -6.09
CA MET A 185 13.14 19.62 -6.00
C MET A 185 12.06 20.46 -6.71
N PRO A 186 11.79 21.70 -6.27
CA PRO A 186 10.87 22.59 -6.97
C PRO A 186 11.21 22.73 -8.46
N GLY A 187 10.23 22.50 -9.32
CA GLY A 187 10.39 22.56 -10.78
C GLY A 187 10.93 21.28 -11.43
N ALA A 188 11.24 20.23 -10.67
CA ALA A 188 11.47 18.91 -11.23
C ALA A 188 10.14 18.33 -11.73
N SER A 189 10.16 17.70 -12.91
CA SER A 189 9.03 16.88 -13.37
C SER A 189 9.12 15.54 -12.64
N SER A 190 8.55 15.49 -11.44
CA SER A 190 8.38 14.23 -10.73
C SER A 190 7.07 13.58 -11.15
N PRO A 191 7.10 12.34 -11.68
CA PRO A 191 5.86 11.77 -12.21
C PRO A 191 5.04 11.01 -11.18
N VAL A 192 5.66 10.52 -10.10
CA VAL A 192 5.02 9.62 -9.13
C VAL A 192 4.89 10.28 -7.77
N PHE A 193 3.65 10.32 -7.28
CA PHE A 193 3.28 10.79 -5.96
C PHE A 193 3.35 9.63 -4.96
N GLU A 194 4.16 9.76 -3.92
CA GLU A 194 4.35 8.74 -2.89
C GLU A 194 3.48 9.04 -1.67
N ILE A 195 2.81 8.03 -1.10
CA ILE A 195 2.10 8.12 0.18
C ILE A 195 2.71 7.10 1.16
N PRO A 196 3.60 7.54 2.06
CA PRO A 196 4.31 6.65 2.97
C PRO A 196 3.38 6.03 4.02
N PHE A 197 3.77 4.88 4.56
CA PHE A 197 3.13 4.35 5.77
C PHE A 197 3.26 5.34 6.93
N GLY A 198 2.21 5.46 7.73
CA GLY A 198 2.26 6.24 8.95
C GLY A 198 3.30 5.66 9.91
N TRP A 199 4.21 6.51 10.37
CA TRP A 199 5.34 6.14 11.22
C TRP A 199 5.52 7.20 12.32
N ASP A 200 5.84 6.77 13.54
CA ASP A 200 6.05 7.66 14.69
C ASP A 200 7.43 8.37 14.65
N GLY A 201 8.35 7.92 13.79
CA GLY A 201 9.69 8.50 13.66
C GLY A 201 10.76 7.75 14.47
N GLU A 202 10.37 6.73 15.22
CA GLU A 202 11.27 5.96 16.07
C GLU A 202 11.86 4.76 15.31
N SER A 203 13.16 4.54 15.52
CA SER A 203 13.86 3.34 15.03
C SER A 203 13.54 2.13 15.90
N SER A 204 13.39 0.93 15.32
CA SER A 204 13.18 -0.30 16.08
C SER A 204 14.45 -1.14 16.31
N ASP A 205 14.40 -2.02 17.30
CA ASP A 205 15.47 -2.97 17.63
C ASP A 205 15.67 -4.10 16.60
N THR A 206 14.66 -4.38 15.75
CA THR A 206 14.81 -5.23 14.54
C THR A 206 15.46 -4.48 13.38
N SER A 207 16.05 -3.33 13.72
CA SER A 207 16.71 -2.27 12.96
C SER A 207 16.59 -2.38 11.44
N ARG A 208 15.67 -1.57 10.92
CA ARG A 208 15.50 -1.16 9.52
C ARG A 208 14.92 -2.18 8.55
N ARG A 209 14.64 -3.42 8.95
CA ARG A 209 14.22 -4.45 7.98
C ARG A 209 12.72 -4.70 7.92
N LEU A 210 12.00 -4.48 9.02
CA LEU A 210 10.60 -4.89 9.13
C LEU A 210 9.73 -3.80 9.72
N LEU A 211 8.53 -3.69 9.14
CA LEU A 211 7.41 -3.01 9.77
C LEU A 211 7.15 -3.64 11.14
N ASN A 212 6.85 -2.79 12.11
CA ASN A 212 6.72 -3.14 13.52
C ASN A 212 5.79 -2.16 14.22
N GLN A 213 5.76 -2.19 15.55
CA GLN A 213 4.91 -1.35 16.40
C GLN A 213 5.05 0.17 16.25
N HIS A 214 6.04 0.65 15.49
CA HIS A 214 6.26 2.06 15.18
C HIS A 214 5.51 2.52 13.91
N TYR A 215 4.86 1.60 13.19
CA TYR A 215 4.13 1.88 11.96
C TYR A 215 2.63 1.63 12.12
N LEU A 216 1.83 2.32 11.31
CA LEU A 216 0.40 2.09 11.13
C LEU A 216 0.15 0.80 10.31
N VAL A 217 0.49 -0.34 10.89
CA VAL A 217 0.31 -1.67 10.28
C VAL A 217 -0.44 -2.57 11.24
N ASN A 218 -1.62 -3.02 10.82
CA ASN A 218 -2.55 -3.72 11.70
C ASN A 218 -1.99 -5.02 12.29
N GLU A 219 -1.39 -5.89 11.46
CA GLU A 219 -1.02 -7.24 11.87
C GLU A 219 0.27 -7.30 12.72
N PHE A 220 1.10 -6.26 12.65
CA PHE A 220 2.41 -6.20 13.31
C PHE A 220 2.43 -5.28 14.54
N SER A 221 1.26 -4.80 14.96
CA SER A 221 1.11 -3.84 16.05
C SER A 221 -0.03 -4.24 16.97
N SER A 222 0.05 -3.78 18.23
CA SER A 222 -1.13 -3.76 19.10
C SER A 222 -1.98 -2.53 18.83
N TYR A 223 -3.24 -2.56 19.24
CA TYR A 223 -4.14 -1.40 19.17
C TYR A 223 -3.54 -0.16 19.86
N GLU A 224 -2.93 -0.32 21.03
CA GLU A 224 -2.31 0.77 21.79
C GLU A 224 -1.11 1.37 21.04
N ALA A 225 -0.30 0.52 20.40
CA ALA A 225 0.81 0.98 19.57
C ALA A 225 0.31 1.77 18.36
N LEU A 226 -0.73 1.29 17.67
CA LEU A 226 -1.34 1.99 16.55
C LEU A 226 -1.90 3.36 16.95
N CYS A 227 -2.58 3.44 18.09
CA CYS A 227 -3.09 4.72 18.62
C CYS A 227 -1.95 5.69 18.91
N ARG A 228 -0.88 5.22 19.56
CA ARG A 228 0.31 6.05 19.83
C ARG A 228 0.93 6.59 18.55
N VAL A 229 1.13 5.73 17.54
CA VAL A 229 1.70 6.15 16.25
C VAL A 229 0.82 7.20 15.59
N TRP A 230 -0.50 7.03 15.62
CA TRP A 230 -1.45 8.03 15.11
C TRP A 230 -1.32 9.36 15.83
N ASP A 231 -1.30 9.34 17.17
CA ASP A 231 -1.17 10.56 17.98
C ASP A 231 0.12 11.31 17.66
N CYS A 232 1.24 10.60 17.46
CA CYS A 232 2.50 11.20 17.02
C CYS A 232 2.39 11.87 15.64
N ILE A 233 1.62 11.30 14.70
CA ILE A 233 1.40 11.90 13.37
C ILE A 233 0.56 13.17 13.48
N VAL A 234 -0.46 13.17 14.34
CA VAL A 234 -1.28 14.36 14.61
C VAL A 234 -0.44 15.48 15.24
N GLU A 235 0.34 15.16 16.28
CA GLU A 235 1.24 16.12 16.92
C GLU A 235 2.30 16.65 15.93
N ARG A 236 2.81 15.79 15.04
CA ARG A 236 3.72 16.20 13.97
C ARG A 236 3.06 17.21 13.02
N ALA A 237 1.82 16.97 12.59
CA ALA A 237 1.09 17.90 11.75
C ALA A 237 0.94 19.28 12.42
N GLU A 238 0.60 19.28 13.70
CA GLU A 238 0.43 20.51 14.48
C GLU A 238 1.74 21.27 14.69
N SER A 239 2.82 20.57 15.04
CA SER A 239 4.12 21.17 15.32
C SER A 239 4.82 21.73 14.08
N LEU A 240 4.70 21.06 12.93
CA LEU A 240 5.25 21.54 11.66
C LEU A 240 4.38 22.62 11.02
N GLY A 241 3.09 22.68 11.37
CA GLY A 241 2.16 23.59 10.72
C GLY A 241 1.81 23.18 9.28
N GLU A 242 1.99 21.90 8.94
CA GLU A 242 1.81 21.35 7.60
C GLU A 242 0.86 20.15 7.63
N PRO A 243 0.00 19.96 6.61
CA PRO A 243 -0.82 18.76 6.52
C PRO A 243 0.02 17.47 6.47
N GLN A 244 -0.50 16.41 7.09
CA GLN A 244 0.09 15.07 6.97
C GLN A 244 -0.80 14.18 6.10
N ILE A 245 -0.20 13.43 5.18
CA ILE A 245 -0.89 12.44 4.34
C ILE A 245 -0.10 11.14 4.44
N VAL A 246 -0.71 10.12 5.02
CA VAL A 246 -0.05 8.83 5.32
C VAL A 246 -0.95 7.65 4.95
N SER A 247 -0.41 6.43 4.92
CA SER A 247 -1.18 5.21 4.74
C SER A 247 -1.17 4.30 5.98
N PHE A 248 -2.29 3.64 6.21
CA PHE A 248 -2.48 2.57 7.19
C PHE A 248 -2.58 1.24 6.43
N LEU A 249 -1.69 0.28 6.74
CA LEU A 249 -1.64 -1.02 6.09
C LEU A 249 -2.41 -2.07 6.88
N CYS A 250 -3.20 -2.87 6.16
CA CYS A 250 -3.79 -4.10 6.69
C CYS A 250 -3.88 -5.15 5.59
N HIS A 251 -4.01 -6.42 5.98
CA HIS A 251 -4.01 -7.54 5.02
C HIS A 251 -5.30 -8.35 5.13
N THR A 252 -5.83 -8.82 4.00
CA THR A 252 -7.09 -9.57 3.99
C THR A 252 -6.99 -10.92 4.68
N TYR A 253 -5.81 -11.55 4.72
CA TYR A 253 -5.63 -12.82 5.45
C TYR A 253 -6.01 -12.69 6.94
N ALA A 254 -5.78 -11.52 7.54
CA ALA A 254 -6.07 -11.27 8.95
C ALA A 254 -7.56 -11.16 9.27
N MET A 255 -8.43 -11.03 8.26
CA MET A 255 -9.85 -10.70 8.46
C MET A 255 -10.67 -11.85 9.04
N LYS A 256 -10.17 -13.10 8.99
CA LYS A 256 -10.80 -14.23 9.68
C LYS A 256 -10.40 -14.33 11.16
N ALA A 257 -9.34 -13.64 11.58
CA ALA A 257 -8.93 -13.61 12.97
C ALA A 257 -9.72 -12.52 13.72
N ASP A 258 -10.65 -12.92 14.58
CA ASP A 258 -11.55 -12.02 15.34
C ASP A 258 -10.83 -10.89 16.07
N LYS A 259 -9.63 -11.15 16.59
CA LYS A 259 -8.81 -10.13 17.26
C LYS A 259 -8.34 -9.06 16.27
N LEU A 260 -7.71 -9.47 15.16
CA LEU A 260 -7.13 -8.56 14.17
C LEU A 260 -8.22 -7.82 13.38
N ARG A 261 -9.33 -8.50 13.08
CA ARG A 261 -10.51 -7.89 12.46
C ARG A 261 -11.08 -6.75 13.32
N ARG A 262 -11.27 -6.98 14.62
CA ARG A 262 -11.77 -5.96 15.56
C ARG A 262 -10.77 -4.82 15.70
N GLN A 263 -9.49 -5.15 15.88
CA GLN A 263 -8.43 -4.15 15.95
C GLN A 263 -8.43 -3.22 14.74
N CYS A 264 -8.55 -3.76 13.52
CA CYS A 264 -8.64 -2.98 12.28
C CYS A 264 -9.84 -2.01 12.29
N GLY A 265 -11.04 -2.48 12.64
CA GLY A 265 -12.21 -1.60 12.73
C GLY A 265 -12.08 -0.53 13.83
N ASP A 266 -11.51 -0.90 14.97
CA ASP A 266 -11.36 0.00 16.12
C ASP A 266 -10.33 1.10 15.83
N ILE A 267 -9.20 0.79 15.20
CA ILE A 267 -8.17 1.79 14.87
C ILE A 267 -8.66 2.77 13.80
N LEU A 268 -9.35 2.31 12.75
CA LEU A 268 -9.93 3.22 11.74
C LEU A 268 -10.92 4.20 12.38
N SER A 269 -11.71 3.72 13.33
CA SER A 269 -12.64 4.55 14.09
C SER A 269 -11.92 5.53 15.01
N TYR A 270 -10.80 5.11 15.60
CA TYR A 270 -9.96 5.97 16.43
C TYR A 270 -9.36 7.11 15.61
N MET A 271 -8.67 6.80 14.50
CA MET A 271 -8.02 7.78 13.63
C MET A 271 -8.99 8.88 13.19
N THR A 272 -10.22 8.50 12.81
CA THR A 272 -11.27 9.45 12.42
C THR A 272 -11.72 10.34 13.59
N ARG A 273 -11.94 9.76 14.78
CA ARG A 273 -12.30 10.56 15.99
C ARG A 273 -11.17 11.45 16.47
N ALA A 274 -9.93 11.04 16.22
CA ALA A 274 -8.70 11.75 16.59
C ALA A 274 -8.23 12.71 15.47
N GLY A 275 -9.14 13.28 14.70
CA GLY A 275 -8.86 14.37 13.74
C GLY A 275 -8.45 13.92 12.33
N GLY A 276 -8.41 12.61 12.05
CA GLY A 276 -8.09 12.08 10.74
C GLY A 276 -9.24 12.15 9.75
N THR A 277 -8.91 12.45 8.49
CA THR A 277 -9.86 12.36 7.37
C THR A 277 -9.49 11.18 6.47
N PRO A 278 -10.33 10.15 6.35
CA PRO A 278 -10.09 9.07 5.40
C PRO A 278 -10.20 9.58 3.97
N VAL A 279 -9.29 9.13 3.11
CA VAL A 279 -9.21 9.48 1.69
C VAL A 279 -8.78 8.27 0.87
N THR A 280 -9.15 8.24 -0.42
CA THR A 280 -8.52 7.33 -1.38
C THR A 280 -7.13 7.84 -1.78
N VAL A 281 -6.34 7.02 -2.48
CA VAL A 281 -5.03 7.47 -3.00
C VAL A 281 -5.19 8.62 -4.00
N THR A 282 -6.22 8.57 -4.85
CA THR A 282 -6.52 9.62 -5.82
C THR A 282 -6.94 10.92 -5.13
N GLU A 283 -7.80 10.84 -4.11
CA GLU A 283 -8.19 12.00 -3.30
C GLU A 283 -6.99 12.62 -2.56
N ALA A 284 -6.14 11.79 -1.95
CA ALA A 284 -4.93 12.21 -1.26
C ALA A 284 -4.00 13.02 -2.18
N LYS A 285 -3.74 12.51 -3.39
CA LYS A 285 -2.95 13.23 -4.40
C LYS A 285 -3.59 14.57 -4.76
N ASN A 286 -4.90 14.60 -5.02
CA ASN A 286 -5.61 15.83 -5.36
C ASN A 286 -5.62 16.87 -4.22
N ILE A 287 -5.56 16.43 -2.96
CA ILE A 287 -5.42 17.32 -1.80
C ILE A 287 -4.01 17.92 -1.77
N TYR A 288 -2.99 17.09 -1.97
CA TYR A 288 -1.61 17.54 -2.03
C TYR A 288 -1.39 18.58 -3.14
N ASP A 289 -1.86 18.28 -4.36
CA ASP A 289 -1.75 19.14 -5.55
C ASP A 289 -2.44 20.51 -5.42
N ARG A 290 -3.41 20.64 -4.50
CA ARG A 290 -4.10 21.92 -4.23
C ARG A 290 -3.45 22.72 -3.11
N SER A 291 -2.60 22.08 -2.32
CA SER A 291 -1.99 22.66 -1.14
C SER A 291 -0.55 23.14 -1.39
N HIS A 292 0.04 22.77 -2.53
CA HIS A 292 1.41 23.09 -2.97
C HIS A 292 1.41 23.58 -4.42
#